data_AF-A0AAN5BZ26-F1
#
_entry.id   AF-A0AAN5BZ26-F1
#
_cell.length_a   1.000
_cell.length_b   1.000
_cell.length_c   1.000
_cell.angle_alpha   90.00
_cell.angle_beta   90.00
_cell.angle_gamma   90.00
#
_symmetry.space_group_name_H-M   'P 1'
#
loop_
_entity.id
_entity.type
_entity.pdbx_description
1 polymer ?
#
loop_
_entity_poly.entity_id
_entity_poly.type
_entity_poly.pdbx_seq_one_letter_code
_entity_poly.pdbx_strand_id
1 'polypeptide(L)'
;MHDYRSISHALTSTLPYSEHENAQVIGNDLSPIQPKWVPSNCQFEIDDFESDWMYKAPFDYIHARELSGCIGNIDKLFRQVFDHTSSGGYFELQAVSAHFLSDDDTAEKAVTAQEWMKNIREGGRKFGKPLDDACEWKQKLEDIGFADVTETLLKVSERTVYRCGNLTRHGIQVPLGTWPKDARMKEIGKFGFVGELQAIEAYTPALFTRVLG
;
A
#
# COMPACT_ATOMS: atom_id res chain seq x y z
N MET A 1 11.02 -20.92 20.88
CA MET A 1 12.03 -20.36 19.97
C MET A 1 11.45 -20.54 18.58
N HIS A 2 10.71 -19.56 18.10
CA HIS A 2 10.12 -19.56 16.76
C HIS A 2 10.98 -18.59 15.95
N ASP A 3 11.68 -19.11 14.96
CA ASP A 3 12.35 -18.31 13.92
C ASP A 3 11.24 -17.56 13.17
N TYR A 4 11.32 -16.24 13.09
CA TYR A 4 10.38 -15.41 12.32
C TYR A 4 11.04 -15.00 11.01
N ARG A 5 10.41 -15.30 9.87
CA ARG A 5 10.83 -14.77 8.55
C ARG A 5 9.83 -13.76 8.00
N SER A 6 10.31 -12.58 7.60
CA SER A 6 9.50 -11.48 7.03
C SER A 6 9.88 -11.17 5.58
N ILE A 7 8.90 -11.06 4.68
CA ILE A 7 9.07 -10.38 3.38
C ILE A 7 8.54 -8.94 3.48
N SER A 8 9.26 -7.96 2.93
CA SER A 8 8.79 -6.56 2.77
C SER A 8 8.89 -6.13 1.31
N HIS A 9 7.79 -5.70 0.72
CA HIS A 9 7.75 -5.05 -0.60
C HIS A 9 7.35 -3.56 -0.50
N ALA A 10 8.13 -2.73 -1.20
CA ALA A 10 8.09 -1.27 -1.32
C ALA A 10 8.42 -0.46 -0.05
N LEU A 11 9.51 0.31 -0.16
CA LEU A 11 10.21 0.97 0.94
C LEU A 11 9.45 2.15 1.56
N THR A 12 9.19 2.07 2.87
CA THR A 12 9.57 3.15 3.78
C THR A 12 10.01 2.56 5.11
N SER A 13 11.26 2.84 5.46
CA SER A 13 11.91 2.54 6.73
C SER A 13 10.99 2.72 7.94
N THR A 14 10.53 1.64 8.58
CA THR A 14 10.15 1.56 10.01
C THR A 14 9.60 0.19 10.44
N LEU A 15 10.02 -0.92 9.86
CA LEU A 15 10.14 -2.11 10.69
C LEU A 15 11.53 -2.06 11.31
N PRO A 16 11.63 -2.07 12.65
CA PRO A 16 12.92 -2.01 13.30
C PRO A 16 13.59 -3.38 13.14
N TYR A 17 14.18 -3.63 11.97
CA TYR A 17 14.90 -4.87 11.68
C TYR A 17 16.08 -5.08 12.63
N SER A 18 16.58 -4.00 13.24
CA SER A 18 17.57 -4.00 14.33
C SER A 18 17.01 -4.38 15.70
N GLU A 19 15.69 -4.32 15.91
CA GLU A 19 15.05 -4.67 17.20
C GLU A 19 14.68 -6.17 17.27
N HIS A 20 14.85 -6.92 16.17
CA HIS A 20 14.54 -8.35 16.09
C HIS A 20 15.73 -9.16 15.54
N GLU A 21 16.80 -9.29 16.33
CA GLU A 21 18.04 -9.98 15.95
C GLU A 21 17.84 -11.46 15.55
N ASN A 22 16.76 -12.10 16.01
CA ASN A 22 16.43 -13.49 15.69
C ASN A 22 15.53 -13.65 14.46
N ALA A 23 15.07 -12.56 13.84
CA ALA A 23 14.24 -12.64 12.63
C ALA A 23 15.10 -12.55 11.38
N GLN A 24 14.81 -13.37 10.36
CA GLN A 24 15.42 -13.22 9.03
C GLN A 24 14.49 -12.44 8.12
N VAL A 25 15.02 -11.39 7.50
CA VAL A 25 14.23 -10.43 6.72
C VAL A 25 14.71 -10.46 5.27
N ILE A 26 13.76 -10.57 4.36
CA ILE A 26 13.99 -10.46 2.92
C ILE A 26 13.21 -9.24 2.43
N GLY A 27 13.91 -8.17 2.06
CA GLY A 27 13.35 -7.06 1.33
C GLY A 27 13.36 -7.36 -0.17
N ASN A 28 12.34 -6.95 -0.90
CA ASN A 28 12.30 -7.13 -2.34
C ASN A 28 11.72 -5.90 -3.03
N ASP A 29 12.38 -5.48 -4.10
CA ASP A 29 12.01 -4.33 -4.90
C ASP A 29 12.58 -4.47 -6.32
N LEU A 30 11.91 -3.90 -7.32
CA LEU A 30 12.43 -3.85 -8.69
C LEU A 30 13.69 -2.96 -8.80
N SER A 31 13.83 -2.01 -7.88
CA SER A 31 14.88 -1.00 -7.91
C SER A 31 15.99 -1.29 -6.89
N PRO A 32 17.27 -1.06 -7.23
CA PRO A 32 18.37 -1.17 -6.28
C PRO A 32 18.44 0.05 -5.36
N ILE A 33 17.45 0.24 -4.48
CA ILE A 33 17.30 1.38 -3.56
C ILE A 33 17.67 1.05 -2.11
N GLN A 34 18.36 -0.07 -1.89
CA GLN A 34 18.79 -0.54 -0.58
C GLN A 34 19.89 0.33 0.06
N PRO A 35 19.95 0.43 1.40
CA PRO A 35 21.03 1.11 2.10
C PRO A 35 22.39 0.43 1.85
N LYS A 36 23.48 1.20 1.93
CA LYS A 36 24.85 0.66 1.82
C LYS A 36 25.22 -0.30 2.95
N TRP A 37 24.60 -0.13 4.11
CA TRP A 37 24.81 -0.97 5.28
C TRP A 37 23.48 -1.56 5.71
N VAL A 38 23.44 -2.88 5.79
CA VAL A 38 22.27 -3.64 6.21
C VAL A 38 22.67 -4.59 7.34
N PRO A 39 21.80 -4.84 8.34
CA PRO A 39 22.02 -5.84 9.36
C PRO A 39 22.27 -7.24 8.77
N SER A 40 23.01 -8.10 9.48
CA SER A 40 23.33 -9.46 9.03
C SER A 40 22.13 -10.37 8.85
N ASN A 41 21.02 -10.04 9.52
CA ASN A 41 19.75 -10.76 9.45
C ASN A 41 18.81 -10.22 8.35
N CYS A 42 19.26 -9.27 7.52
CA CYS A 42 18.47 -8.66 6.46
C CYS A 42 19.16 -8.83 5.08
N GLN A 43 18.38 -9.25 4.09
CA GLN A 43 18.82 -9.43 2.71
C GLN A 43 17.86 -8.70 1.78
N PHE A 44 18.36 -8.23 0.64
CA PHE A 44 17.54 -7.54 -0.36
C PHE A 44 17.66 -8.24 -1.70
N GLU A 45 16.52 -8.51 -2.31
CA GLU A 45 16.39 -9.11 -3.63
C GLU A 45 15.91 -8.06 -4.61
N ILE A 46 16.57 -7.98 -5.77
CA ILE A 46 16.11 -7.13 -6.88
C ILE A 46 15.29 -8.02 -7.79
N ASP A 47 13.97 -7.99 -7.65
CA ASP A 47 13.06 -8.87 -8.38
C ASP A 47 11.66 -8.26 -8.51
N ASP A 48 10.86 -8.81 -9.40
CA ASP A 48 9.44 -8.48 -9.54
C ASP A 48 8.61 -9.34 -8.59
N PHE A 49 7.94 -8.70 -7.64
CA PHE A 49 7.09 -9.38 -6.67
C PHE A 49 5.87 -10.07 -7.28
N GLU A 50 5.47 -9.71 -8.50
CA GLU A 50 4.40 -10.38 -9.25
C GLU A 50 4.87 -11.67 -9.92
N SER A 51 6.18 -11.91 -10.00
CA SER A 51 6.75 -13.16 -10.52
C SER A 51 6.49 -14.34 -9.58
N ASP A 52 6.74 -15.54 -10.09
CA ASP A 52 6.57 -16.77 -9.32
C ASP A 52 7.60 -16.84 -8.19
N TRP A 53 7.12 -16.95 -6.96
CA TRP A 53 7.98 -17.01 -5.78
C TRP A 53 8.67 -18.37 -5.67
N MET A 54 10.00 -18.36 -5.57
CA MET A 54 10.83 -19.57 -5.56
C MET A 54 11.33 -19.94 -4.15
N TYR A 55 10.70 -19.39 -3.10
CA TYR A 55 11.12 -19.61 -1.72
C TYR A 55 10.80 -21.05 -1.29
N LYS A 56 11.79 -21.71 -0.68
CA LYS A 56 11.68 -23.13 -0.28
C LYS A 56 10.96 -23.33 1.05
N ALA A 57 10.85 -22.28 1.85
CA ALA A 57 10.24 -22.31 3.17
C ALA A 57 9.23 -21.17 3.27
N PRO A 58 8.09 -21.39 3.95
CA PRO A 58 7.11 -20.35 4.16
C PRO A 58 7.64 -19.27 5.14
N PHE A 59 6.96 -18.13 5.14
CA PHE A 59 7.22 -16.97 5.98
C PHE A 59 6.21 -16.91 7.13
N ASP A 60 6.68 -16.50 8.30
CA ASP A 60 5.80 -16.28 9.46
C ASP A 60 5.11 -14.93 9.41
N TYR A 61 5.65 -14.02 8.61
CA TYR A 61 5.07 -12.72 8.36
C TYR A 61 5.36 -12.27 6.93
N ILE A 62 4.37 -11.74 6.24
CA ILE A 62 4.55 -11.08 4.95
C ILE A 62 3.98 -9.68 5.07
N HIS A 63 4.79 -8.69 4.73
CA HIS A 63 4.44 -7.28 4.77
C HIS A 63 4.53 -6.67 3.38
N ALA A 64 3.51 -5.92 3.01
CA ALA A 64 3.49 -5.13 1.79
C ALA A 64 2.95 -3.74 2.08
N ARG A 65 3.54 -2.72 1.48
CA ARG A 65 3.14 -1.34 1.72
C ARG A 65 3.21 -0.51 0.45
N GLU A 66 2.20 0.33 0.22
CA GLU A 66 2.11 1.22 -0.94
C GLU A 66 2.23 0.49 -2.30
N LEU A 67 1.55 -0.66 -2.43
CA LEU A 67 1.51 -1.43 -3.69
C LEU A 67 0.29 -1.10 -4.58
N SER A 68 -0.59 -0.18 -4.17
CA SER A 68 -1.68 0.32 -5.03
C SER A 68 -1.12 0.87 -6.34
N GLY A 69 -1.67 0.46 -7.50
CA GLY A 69 -1.14 0.84 -8.81
C GLY A 69 0.11 0.09 -9.26
N CYS A 70 0.69 -0.76 -8.39
CA CYS A 70 1.84 -1.61 -8.71
C CYS A 70 1.44 -3.06 -8.99
N ILE A 71 0.22 -3.48 -8.65
CA ILE A 71 -0.26 -4.86 -8.79
C ILE A 71 -1.12 -4.99 -10.06
N GLY A 72 -0.70 -5.83 -10.99
CA GLY A 72 -1.47 -6.20 -12.18
C GLY A 72 -2.40 -7.39 -11.97
N ASN A 73 -2.06 -8.31 -11.06
CA ASN A 73 -2.93 -9.45 -10.72
C ASN A 73 -2.96 -9.72 -9.21
N ILE A 74 -3.91 -9.09 -8.53
CA ILE A 74 -4.09 -9.20 -7.08
C ILE A 74 -4.43 -10.64 -6.63
N ASP A 75 -5.19 -11.37 -7.43
CA ASP A 75 -5.59 -12.75 -7.10
C ASP A 75 -4.41 -13.71 -7.17
N LYS A 76 -3.50 -13.51 -8.15
CA LYS A 76 -2.22 -14.24 -8.21
C LYS A 76 -1.39 -13.90 -6.98
N LEU A 77 -1.18 -12.60 -6.70
CA LEU A 77 -0.36 -12.16 -5.58
C LEU A 77 -0.86 -12.74 -4.26
N PHE A 78 -2.14 -12.63 -3.96
CA PHE A 78 -2.71 -13.15 -2.71
C PHE A 78 -2.63 -14.67 -2.61
N ARG A 79 -2.77 -15.40 -3.73
CA ARG A 79 -2.55 -16.85 -3.72
C ARG A 79 -1.09 -17.19 -3.40
N GLN A 80 -0.12 -16.48 -3.98
CA GLN A 80 1.30 -16.67 -3.65
C GLN A 80 1.60 -16.35 -2.19
N VAL A 81 1.06 -15.23 -1.69
CA VAL A 81 1.17 -14.84 -0.29
C VAL A 81 0.62 -15.93 0.62
N PHE A 82 -0.56 -16.48 0.31
CA PHE A 82 -1.15 -17.57 1.09
C PHE A 82 -0.29 -18.83 1.06
N ASP A 83 0.13 -19.28 -0.12
CA ASP A 83 0.94 -20.49 -0.30
C ASP A 83 2.31 -20.41 0.39
N HIS A 84 2.84 -19.19 0.56
CA HIS A 84 4.11 -18.92 1.21
C HIS A 84 3.98 -18.40 2.63
N THR A 85 2.77 -18.34 3.22
CA THR A 85 2.61 -18.00 4.64
C THR A 85 2.55 -19.28 5.46
N SER A 86 3.29 -19.33 6.58
CA SER A 86 3.28 -20.49 7.47
C SER A 86 1.91 -20.63 8.16
N SER A 87 1.57 -21.84 8.60
CA SER A 87 0.35 -22.03 9.40
C SER A 87 0.45 -21.24 10.70
N GLY A 88 -0.43 -20.25 10.89
CA GLY A 88 -0.37 -19.31 12.02
C GLY A 88 0.50 -18.08 11.78
N GLY A 89 1.06 -17.93 10.57
CA GLY A 89 1.72 -16.72 10.11
C GLY A 89 0.71 -15.62 9.71
N TYR A 90 1.24 -14.42 9.46
CA TYR A 90 0.42 -13.24 9.21
C TYR A 90 0.78 -12.58 7.88
N PHE A 91 -0.24 -12.03 7.21
CA PHE A 91 -0.06 -11.13 6.08
C PHE A 91 -0.60 -9.75 6.44
N GLU A 92 0.19 -8.71 6.19
CA GLU A 92 -0.20 -7.32 6.34
C GLU A 92 0.04 -6.55 5.05
N LEU A 93 -1.01 -5.88 4.56
CA LEU A 93 -0.96 -5.01 3.41
C LEU A 93 -1.49 -3.63 3.77
N GLN A 94 -0.64 -2.62 3.62
CA GLN A 94 -0.97 -1.21 3.85
C GLN A 94 -1.00 -0.46 2.53
N ALA A 95 -2.06 0.31 2.27
CA ALA A 95 -2.10 1.15 1.09
C ALA A 95 -2.98 2.38 1.27
N VAL A 96 -2.70 3.40 0.47
CA VAL A 96 -3.56 4.56 0.29
C VAL A 96 -4.43 4.34 -0.96
N SER A 97 -5.72 4.61 -0.85
CA SER A 97 -6.64 4.60 -2.00
C SER A 97 -6.65 5.98 -2.66
N ALA A 98 -6.63 6.04 -4.00
CA ALA A 98 -6.47 7.27 -4.78
C ALA A 98 -7.74 8.17 -4.80
N HIS A 99 -8.11 8.71 -3.64
CA HIS A 99 -9.24 9.62 -3.44
C HIS A 99 -8.85 10.83 -2.60
N PHE A 100 -9.20 12.03 -3.09
CA PHE A 100 -9.22 13.23 -2.27
C PHE A 100 -10.60 13.41 -1.65
N LEU A 101 -10.63 13.47 -0.32
CA LEU A 101 -11.85 13.57 0.48
C LEU A 101 -11.73 14.81 1.40
N SER A 102 -12.88 15.32 1.87
CA SER A 102 -12.96 16.35 2.92
C SER A 102 -14.15 16.08 3.85
N ASP A 103 -14.06 16.51 5.11
CA ASP A 103 -15.18 16.42 6.07
C ASP A 103 -16.24 17.54 5.93
N ASP A 104 -15.92 18.60 5.18
CA ASP A 104 -16.71 19.83 5.03
C ASP A 104 -17.03 20.14 3.55
N ASP A 105 -17.00 19.11 2.71
CA ASP A 105 -17.27 19.16 1.26
C ASP A 105 -16.35 20.10 0.46
N THR A 106 -15.26 20.60 1.07
CA THR A 106 -14.30 21.47 0.37
C THR A 106 -13.47 20.75 -0.69
N ALA A 107 -13.34 19.42 -0.62
CA ALA A 107 -12.67 18.63 -1.64
C ALA A 107 -13.35 18.74 -3.01
N GLU A 108 -14.66 18.96 -3.06
CA GLU A 108 -15.41 19.16 -4.32
C GLU A 108 -15.06 20.50 -4.98
N LYS A 109 -14.61 21.49 -4.20
CA LYS A 109 -14.17 22.80 -4.71
C LYS A 109 -12.80 22.70 -5.40
N ALA A 110 -12.02 21.67 -5.10
CA ALA A 110 -10.72 21.41 -5.72
C ALA A 110 -10.87 20.69 -7.07
N VAL A 111 -11.58 21.31 -8.02
CA VAL A 111 -12.02 20.70 -9.29
C VAL A 111 -10.87 20.03 -10.04
N THR A 112 -9.74 20.71 -10.21
CA THR A 112 -8.58 20.17 -10.93
C THR A 112 -7.92 19.00 -10.20
N ALA A 113 -7.89 19.02 -8.87
CA ALA A 113 -7.34 17.91 -8.09
C ALA A 113 -8.25 16.67 -8.17
N GLN A 114 -9.57 16.87 -8.13
CA GLN A 114 -10.55 15.81 -8.33
C GLN A 114 -10.49 15.21 -9.74
N GLU A 115 -10.35 16.07 -10.76
CA GLU A 115 -10.16 15.65 -12.15
C GLU A 115 -8.87 14.85 -12.33
N TRP A 116 -7.77 15.32 -11.74
CA TRP A 116 -6.50 14.60 -11.75
C TRP A 116 -6.64 13.21 -11.11
N MET A 117 -7.20 13.11 -9.89
CA MET A 117 -7.44 11.82 -9.23
C MET A 117 -8.36 10.90 -10.04
N LYS A 118 -9.41 11.43 -10.67
CA LYS A 118 -10.28 10.65 -11.56
C LYS A 118 -9.48 10.05 -12.72
N ASN A 119 -8.67 10.87 -13.38
CA ASN A 119 -7.85 10.43 -14.51
C ASN A 119 -6.77 9.43 -14.08
N ILE A 120 -6.15 9.60 -12.91
CA ILE A 120 -5.21 8.62 -12.33
C ILE A 120 -5.89 7.24 -12.17
N ARG A 121 -7.09 7.19 -11.58
CA ARG A 121 -7.83 5.92 -11.42
C ARG A 121 -8.26 5.31 -12.75
N GLU A 122 -8.72 6.12 -13.70
CA GLU A 122 -9.08 5.64 -15.04
C GLU A 122 -7.85 5.10 -15.80
N GLY A 123 -6.74 5.85 -15.75
CA GLY A 123 -5.47 5.47 -16.36
C GLY A 123 -4.92 4.19 -15.76
N GLY A 124 -4.90 4.06 -14.43
CA GLY A 124 -4.46 2.84 -13.75
C GLY A 124 -5.26 1.61 -14.15
N ARG A 125 -6.60 1.72 -14.20
CA ARG A 125 -7.46 0.63 -14.68
C ARG A 125 -7.17 0.25 -16.14
N LYS A 126 -7.04 1.23 -17.05
CA LYS A 126 -6.71 0.96 -18.46
C LYS A 126 -5.32 0.34 -18.63
N PHE A 127 -4.37 0.75 -17.80
CA PHE A 127 -3.03 0.18 -17.77
C PHE A 127 -3.01 -1.25 -17.21
N GLY A 128 -4.04 -1.63 -16.44
CA GLY A 128 -4.18 -2.95 -15.82
C GLY A 128 -3.70 -3.00 -14.37
N LYS A 129 -3.39 -1.85 -13.74
CA LYS A 129 -2.98 -1.75 -12.34
C LYS A 129 -3.84 -0.71 -11.61
N PRO A 130 -4.99 -1.10 -11.02
CA PRO A 130 -5.89 -0.17 -10.34
C PRO A 130 -5.26 0.45 -9.08
N LEU A 131 -5.75 1.64 -8.70
CA LEU A 131 -5.33 2.37 -7.48
C LEU A 131 -6.47 2.52 -6.46
N ASP A 132 -7.62 1.90 -6.72
CA ASP A 132 -8.87 2.06 -5.98
C ASP A 132 -9.61 0.74 -5.73
N ASP A 133 -8.87 -0.38 -5.73
CA ASP A 133 -9.37 -1.74 -5.50
C ASP A 133 -9.15 -2.24 -4.05
N ALA A 134 -8.48 -1.45 -3.21
CA ALA A 134 -8.13 -1.84 -1.83
C ALA A 134 -9.32 -2.31 -0.97
N CYS A 135 -10.53 -1.83 -1.25
CA CYS A 135 -11.73 -2.25 -0.52
C CYS A 135 -12.17 -3.69 -0.82
N GLU A 136 -11.69 -4.29 -1.90
CA GLU A 136 -11.96 -5.67 -2.29
C GLU A 136 -10.98 -6.66 -1.64
N TRP A 137 -9.84 -6.16 -1.14
CA TRP A 137 -8.75 -7.01 -0.68
C TRP A 137 -9.14 -7.88 0.51
N LYS A 138 -9.91 -7.34 1.46
CA LYS A 138 -10.40 -8.11 2.61
C LYS A 138 -11.15 -9.37 2.15
N GLN A 139 -12.16 -9.20 1.28
CA GLN A 139 -12.97 -10.33 0.81
C GLN A 139 -12.12 -11.32 0.02
N LYS A 140 -11.21 -10.85 -0.84
CA LYS A 140 -10.32 -11.71 -1.61
C LYS A 140 -9.39 -12.55 -0.72
N LEU A 141 -8.88 -11.98 0.37
CA LEU A 141 -8.06 -12.72 1.35
C LEU A 141 -8.88 -13.78 2.10
N GLU A 142 -10.11 -13.45 2.50
CA GLU A 142 -11.03 -14.41 3.12
C GLU A 142 -11.36 -15.56 2.16
N ASP A 143 -11.67 -15.25 0.89
CA ASP A 143 -12.01 -16.23 -0.14
C ASP A 143 -10.85 -17.19 -0.46
N ILE A 144 -9.60 -16.75 -0.30
CA ILE A 144 -8.40 -17.57 -0.49
C ILE A 144 -8.15 -18.51 0.69
N GLY A 145 -8.64 -18.16 1.88
CA GLY A 145 -8.55 -19.00 3.08
C GLY A 145 -7.80 -18.39 4.25
N PHE A 146 -7.42 -17.10 4.20
CA PHE A 146 -6.92 -16.42 5.39
C PHE A 146 -8.02 -16.34 6.45
N ALA A 147 -7.69 -16.75 7.68
CA ALA A 147 -8.56 -16.56 8.84
C ALA A 147 -8.33 -15.18 9.48
N ASP A 148 -9.32 -14.72 10.25
CA ASP A 148 -9.23 -13.50 11.07
C ASP A 148 -8.82 -12.23 10.30
N VAL A 149 -9.28 -12.09 9.05
CA VAL A 149 -8.93 -10.93 8.21
C VAL A 149 -9.54 -9.65 8.79
N THR A 150 -8.67 -8.78 9.30
CA THR A 150 -9.05 -7.46 9.79
C THR A 150 -8.68 -6.39 8.79
N GLU A 151 -9.60 -5.45 8.57
CA GLU A 151 -9.36 -4.27 7.75
C GLU A 151 -9.47 -3.06 8.68
N THR A 152 -8.36 -2.36 8.84
CA THR A 152 -8.32 -1.12 9.63
C THR A 152 -8.22 0.05 8.68
N LEU A 153 -9.30 0.82 8.58
CA LEU A 153 -9.22 2.16 8.04
C LEU A 153 -8.70 3.05 9.18
N LEU A 154 -7.50 3.63 9.05
CA LEU A 154 -6.80 4.36 10.11
C LEU A 154 -7.47 5.68 10.50
N LYS A 155 -8.07 5.86 11.71
CA LYS A 155 -9.07 6.93 12.04
C LYS A 155 -8.61 8.36 12.37
N VAL A 156 -9.18 9.40 11.71
CA VAL A 156 -8.89 10.85 11.91
C VAL A 156 -10.17 11.71 11.90
N SER A 157 -11.27 11.28 11.27
CA SER A 157 -12.57 11.96 11.38
C SER A 157 -13.77 11.04 11.19
N GLU A 158 -14.92 11.40 11.75
CA GLU A 158 -16.13 10.58 11.81
C GLU A 158 -17.11 10.79 10.65
N ARG A 159 -16.90 11.83 9.82
CA ARG A 159 -17.90 12.27 8.83
C ARG A 159 -17.58 11.85 7.40
N THR A 160 -16.34 11.48 7.11
CA THR A 160 -15.94 11.14 5.75
C THR A 160 -16.44 9.76 5.35
N VAL A 161 -17.23 9.75 4.29
CA VAL A 161 -17.74 8.56 3.64
C VAL A 161 -17.20 8.52 2.22
N TYR A 162 -16.57 7.41 1.83
CA TYR A 162 -16.24 7.17 0.43
C TYR A 162 -16.87 5.87 -0.05
N ARG A 163 -17.17 5.84 -1.34
CA ARG A 163 -17.76 4.69 -2.01
C ARG A 163 -16.64 3.93 -2.71
N CYS A 164 -16.49 2.65 -2.38
CA CYS A 164 -15.57 1.75 -3.05
C CYS A 164 -16.37 0.54 -3.53
N GLY A 165 -16.55 0.45 -4.85
CA GLY A 165 -17.56 -0.43 -5.45
C GLY A 165 -18.96 -0.13 -4.89
N ASN A 166 -19.63 -1.18 -4.40
CA ASN A 166 -20.95 -1.11 -3.77
C ASN A 166 -20.90 -0.82 -2.25
N LEU A 167 -19.70 -0.74 -1.68
CA LEU A 167 -19.53 -0.54 -0.25
C LEU A 167 -19.39 0.95 0.07
N THR A 168 -20.10 1.35 1.12
CA THR A 168 -19.98 2.68 1.74
C THR A 168 -19.10 2.52 2.97
N ARG A 169 -17.90 3.13 2.95
CA ARG A 169 -16.92 2.97 4.03
C ARG A 169 -16.68 4.31 4.73
N HIS A 170 -16.55 4.24 6.06
CA HIS A 170 -16.09 5.35 6.88
C HIS A 170 -14.57 5.30 6.87
N GLY A 171 -14.02 5.97 5.87
CA GLY A 171 -12.59 6.05 5.62
C GLY A 171 -12.01 7.31 6.19
N ILE A 172 -10.69 7.32 6.26
CA ILE A 172 -10.00 8.38 6.96
C ILE A 172 -9.01 9.05 6.05
N GLN A 173 -8.95 10.35 6.25
CA GLN A 173 -8.07 11.25 5.56
C GLN A 173 -6.75 11.32 6.30
N VAL A 174 -5.70 10.83 5.65
CA VAL A 174 -4.37 11.37 5.88
C VAL A 174 -4.43 12.82 5.39
N PRO A 175 -4.23 13.83 6.25
CA PRO A 175 -4.28 15.22 5.81
C PRO A 175 -3.21 15.46 4.75
N LEU A 176 -3.49 16.32 3.78
CA LEU A 176 -2.56 16.69 2.71
C LEU A 176 -2.05 18.11 2.91
N GLY A 177 -1.53 18.41 4.10
CA GLY A 177 -0.99 19.72 4.43
C GLY A 177 -1.08 20.04 5.93
N THR A 178 -0.90 21.31 6.26
CA THR A 178 -0.70 21.76 7.65
C THR A 178 -1.95 22.33 8.34
N TRP A 179 -3.13 22.14 7.75
CA TRP A 179 -4.39 22.63 8.32
C TRP A 179 -4.86 21.96 9.61
N PRO A 180 -4.51 20.69 9.96
CA PRO A 180 -4.96 20.11 11.22
C PRO A 180 -4.51 20.94 12.43
N LYS A 181 -5.39 21.05 13.43
CA LYS A 181 -5.05 21.71 14.70
C LYS A 181 -4.07 20.89 15.53
N ASP A 182 -4.27 19.57 15.54
CA ASP A 182 -3.41 18.63 16.25
C ASP A 182 -1.98 18.63 15.66
N ALA A 183 -0.98 18.65 16.54
CA ALA A 183 0.42 18.80 16.14
C ALA A 183 0.94 17.58 15.37
N ARG A 184 0.55 16.37 15.79
CA ARG A 184 0.93 15.12 15.11
C ARG A 184 0.26 15.03 13.75
N MET A 185 -1.02 15.37 13.65
CA MET A 185 -1.74 15.40 12.37
C MET A 185 -1.17 16.43 11.40
N LYS A 186 -0.72 17.58 11.91
CA LYS A 186 -0.04 18.60 11.10
C LYS A 186 1.30 18.10 10.57
N GLU A 187 2.05 17.33 11.35
CA GLU A 187 3.29 16.71 10.92
C GLU A 187 3.04 15.63 9.86
N ILE A 188 2.11 14.70 10.12
CA ILE A 188 1.66 13.70 9.14
C ILE A 188 1.26 14.39 7.83
N GLY A 189 0.51 15.49 7.90
CA GLY A 189 0.06 16.17 6.71
C GLY A 189 1.16 16.89 5.91
N LYS A 190 2.27 17.29 6.55
CA LYS A 190 3.44 17.76 5.80
C LYS A 190 4.03 16.65 4.94
N PHE A 191 4.18 15.46 5.51
CA PHE A 191 4.72 14.31 4.79
C PHE A 191 3.75 13.82 3.70
N GLY A 192 2.44 13.77 4.01
CA GLY A 192 1.41 13.44 3.03
C GLY A 192 1.42 14.38 1.82
N PHE A 193 1.54 15.69 2.06
CA PHE A 193 1.64 16.67 0.97
C PHE A 193 2.88 16.47 0.08
N VAL A 194 4.04 16.17 0.69
CA VAL A 194 5.27 15.86 -0.08
C VAL A 194 5.10 14.57 -0.89
N GLY A 195 4.50 13.54 -0.30
CA GLY A 195 4.20 12.29 -1.00
C GLY A 195 3.29 12.51 -2.22
N GLU A 196 2.27 13.35 -2.09
CA GLU A 196 1.37 13.68 -3.20
C GLU A 196 2.09 14.43 -4.33
N LEU A 197 2.97 15.39 -3.99
CA LEU A 197 3.77 16.07 -5.00
C LEU A 197 4.67 15.12 -5.78
N GLN A 198 5.26 14.12 -5.10
CA GLN A 198 6.04 13.08 -5.76
C GLN A 198 5.17 12.16 -6.63
N ALA A 199 3.95 11.86 -6.20
CA ALA A 199 3.00 11.05 -6.96
C ALA A 199 2.58 11.72 -8.28
N ILE A 200 2.48 13.06 -8.32
CA ILE A 200 2.22 13.81 -9.56
C ILE A 200 3.27 13.49 -10.61
N GLU A 201 4.56 13.56 -10.27
CA GLU A 201 5.65 13.29 -11.22
C GLU A 201 5.73 11.81 -11.59
N ALA A 202 5.46 10.90 -10.66
CA ALA A 202 5.53 9.47 -10.89
C ALA A 202 4.41 8.94 -11.81
N TYR A 203 3.16 9.33 -11.57
CA TYR A 203 2.02 8.74 -12.27
C TYR A 203 1.58 9.53 -13.51
N THR A 204 1.62 10.87 -13.45
CA THR A 204 0.98 11.72 -14.47
C THR A 204 1.58 11.54 -15.86
N PRO A 205 2.92 11.57 -16.06
CA PRO A 205 3.49 11.57 -17.42
C PRO A 205 3.08 10.33 -18.23
N ALA A 206 3.22 9.13 -17.66
CA ALA A 206 2.92 7.89 -18.37
C ALA A 206 1.42 7.67 -18.55
N LEU A 207 0.62 7.84 -17.49
CA LEU A 207 -0.82 7.60 -17.56
C LEU A 207 -1.50 8.58 -18.53
N PHE A 208 -1.16 9.86 -18.49
CA PHE A 208 -1.85 10.86 -19.30
C PHE A 208 -1.41 10.80 -20.77
N THR A 209 -0.10 10.68 -21.04
CA THR A 209 0.38 10.76 -22.43
C THR A 209 0.33 9.44 -23.19
N ARG A 210 0.42 8.29 -22.50
CA ARG A 210 0.53 6.97 -23.16
C ARG A 210 -0.73 6.11 -23.00
N VAL A 211 -1.48 6.29 -21.92
CA VAL A 211 -2.65 5.45 -21.61
C VAL A 211 -3.97 6.17 -21.90
N LEU A 212 -4.12 7.41 -21.45
CA LEU A 212 -5.35 8.18 -21.61
C LEU A 212 -5.43 8.89 -22.98
N GLY A 213 -4.32 9.43 -23.48
CA GLY A 213 -4.23 10.09 -24.78
C GLY A 213 -4.54 11.58 -24.68
#